data_AF-A0A6A7FW76-F1
#
_entry.id   AF-A0A6A7FW76-F1
#
_cell.length_a   1.000
_cell.length_b   1.000
_cell.length_c   1.000
_cell.angle_alpha   90.00
_cell.angle_beta   90.00
_cell.angle_gamma   90.00
#
_symmetry.space_group_name_H-M   'P 1'
#
loop_
_entity.id
_entity.type
_entity.pdbx_description
1 polymer ?
#
loop_
_entity_poly.entity_id
_entity_poly.type
_entity_poly.pdbx_seq_one_letter_code
_entity_poly.pdbx_strand_id
1 'polypeptide(L)'
;MFMYDWYQSHHSYDDFDLFNLDDVDTAFERITQVKYNQTVNMRGKGLGMTISALPAGHMLGGCMWRITRDGEEDILYAVDYNHKKERHLGGCELDKIFRPS
;
A
#
# COMPACT_ATOMS: atom_id res chain seq x y z
N MET A 1 -12.88 6.28 -2.75
CA MET A 1 -13.51 6.82 -3.97
C MET A 1 -13.44 5.84 -5.13
N PHE A 2 -12.28 5.30 -5.51
CA PHE A 2 -12.19 4.33 -6.63
C PHE A 2 -13.18 3.14 -6.56
N MET A 3 -13.34 2.52 -5.38
CA MET A 3 -14.28 1.39 -5.23
C MET A 3 -15.76 1.80 -5.37
N TYR A 4 -16.12 3.02 -4.94
CA TYR A 4 -17.46 3.55 -5.14
C TYR A 4 -17.75 3.81 -6.62
N ASP A 5 -16.82 4.49 -7.29
CA ASP A 5 -16.95 4.78 -8.72
C ASP A 5 -17.04 3.48 -9.54
N TRP A 6 -16.24 2.48 -9.15
CA TRP A 6 -16.24 1.17 -9.80
C TRP A 6 -17.57 0.42 -9.60
N TYR A 7 -18.10 0.40 -8.37
CA TYR A 7 -19.40 -0.21 -8.08
C TYR A 7 -20.52 0.48 -8.88
N GLN A 8 -20.60 1.81 -8.80
CA GLN A 8 -21.65 2.59 -9.47
C GLN A 8 -21.60 2.44 -10.99
N SER A 9 -20.39 2.40 -11.55
CA SER A 9 -20.19 2.15 -12.98
C SER A 9 -20.76 0.79 -13.39
N HIS A 10 -20.48 -0.30 -12.66
CA HIS A 10 -20.98 -1.63 -13.04
C HIS A 10 -22.47 -1.79 -12.74
N HIS A 11 -22.93 -1.31 -11.59
CA HIS A 11 -24.34 -1.37 -11.19
C HIS A 11 -25.26 -0.60 -12.17
N SER A 12 -24.73 0.40 -12.88
CA SER A 12 -25.48 1.13 -13.90
C SER A 12 -25.68 0.37 -15.21
N TYR A 13 -24.85 -0.65 -15.49
CA TYR A 13 -24.85 -1.38 -16.76
C TYR A 13 -25.25 -2.86 -16.63
N ASP A 14 -24.90 -3.51 -15.52
CA ASP A 14 -25.10 -4.94 -15.27
C ASP A 14 -25.67 -5.20 -13.86
N ASP A 15 -26.29 -6.38 -13.68
CA ASP A 15 -26.73 -6.86 -12.37
C ASP A 15 -25.51 -7.30 -11.54
N PHE A 16 -24.94 -6.35 -10.80
CA PHE A 16 -23.69 -6.52 -10.07
C PHE A 16 -23.93 -6.94 -8.60
N ASP A 17 -23.52 -8.17 -8.25
CA ASP A 17 -23.77 -8.79 -6.92
C ASP A 17 -22.51 -9.41 -6.26
N LEU A 18 -21.30 -8.93 -6.59
CA LEU A 18 -20.07 -9.43 -5.91
C LEU A 18 -19.81 -8.75 -4.56
N PHE A 19 -20.16 -7.47 -4.44
CA PHE A 19 -20.09 -6.67 -3.22
C PHE A 19 -21.00 -5.44 -3.36
N ASN A 20 -21.35 -4.81 -2.25
CA ASN A 20 -22.13 -3.57 -2.23
C ASN A 20 -21.35 -2.41 -1.58
N LEU A 21 -21.99 -1.24 -1.45
CA LEU A 21 -21.36 -0.06 -0.85
C LEU A 21 -21.07 -0.23 0.65
N ASP A 22 -21.91 -0.97 1.39
CA ASP A 22 -21.69 -1.26 2.80
C ASP A 22 -20.45 -2.16 3.02
N ASP A 23 -20.19 -3.09 2.09
CA ASP A 23 -18.98 -3.91 2.10
C ASP A 23 -17.73 -3.06 1.88
N VAL A 24 -17.79 -2.08 0.98
CA VAL A 24 -16.71 -1.11 0.75
C VAL A 24 -16.44 -0.34 2.04
N ASP A 25 -17.48 0.21 2.68
CA ASP A 25 -17.33 0.98 3.92
C ASP A 25 -16.73 0.14 5.04
N THR A 26 -17.30 -1.05 5.27
CA THR A 26 -16.83 -1.99 6.29
C THR A 26 -15.37 -2.38 6.09
N ALA A 27 -14.93 -2.57 4.84
CA ALA A 27 -13.55 -2.89 4.53
C ALA A 27 -12.62 -1.71 4.85
N PHE A 28 -12.97 -0.49 4.45
CA PHE A 28 -12.15 0.70 4.65
C PHE A 28 -12.07 1.12 6.12
N GLU A 29 -13.13 0.91 6.92
CA GLU A 29 -13.12 1.15 8.37
C GLU A 29 -12.10 0.28 9.13
N ARG A 30 -11.80 -0.92 8.61
CA ARG A 30 -10.85 -1.85 9.22
C ARG A 30 -9.39 -1.57 8.83
N ILE A 31 -9.16 -0.67 7.87
CA ILE A 31 -7.81 -0.35 7.41
C ILE A 31 -7.10 0.53 8.44
N THR A 32 -5.91 0.09 8.86
CA THR A 32 -5.01 0.95 9.65
C THR A 32 -4.25 1.87 8.71
N GLN A 33 -4.47 3.18 8.85
CA GLN A 33 -3.74 4.18 8.07
C GLN A 33 -2.29 4.28 8.55
N VAL A 34 -1.36 4.32 7.60
CA VAL A 34 0.08 4.50 7.86
C VAL A 34 0.62 5.70 7.11
N LYS A 35 1.71 6.28 7.62
CA LYS A 35 2.47 7.33 6.96
C LYS A 35 3.72 6.77 6.31
N TYR A 36 4.27 7.49 5.33
CA TYR A 36 5.57 7.13 4.76
C TYR A 36 6.66 7.13 5.84
N ASN A 37 7.57 6.17 5.74
CA ASN A 37 8.66 5.91 6.68
C ASN A 37 8.20 5.59 8.13
N GLN A 38 6.90 5.36 8.37
CA GLN A 38 6.42 4.88 9.66
C GLN A 38 6.69 3.39 9.78
N THR A 39 7.42 2.98 10.81
CA THR A 39 7.61 1.58 11.15
C THR A 39 6.44 1.07 12.00
N VAL A 40 5.79 0.01 11.55
CA VAL A 40 4.70 -0.67 12.25
C VAL A 40 5.17 -2.06 12.66
N ASN A 41 5.18 -2.31 13.97
CA ASN A 41 5.53 -3.62 14.52
C ASN A 41 4.35 -4.57 14.43
N MET A 42 4.56 -5.74 13.84
CA MET A 42 3.54 -6.75 13.65
C MET A 42 3.28 -7.52 14.96
N ARG A 43 2.05 -8.00 15.13
CA ARG A 43 1.60 -8.72 16.33
C ARG A 43 1.24 -10.17 16.01
N GLY A 44 1.17 -11.01 17.03
CA GLY A 44 0.76 -12.41 16.89
C GLY A 44 1.75 -13.22 16.07
N LYS A 45 1.28 -13.88 14.99
CA LYS A 45 2.14 -14.72 14.13
C LYS A 45 3.28 -13.96 13.44
N GLY A 46 3.17 -12.64 13.32
CA GLY A 46 4.21 -11.76 12.76
C GLY A 46 5.14 -11.14 13.81
N LEU A 47 5.17 -11.63 15.05
CA LEU A 47 6.05 -11.08 16.08
C LEU A 47 7.53 -11.10 15.62
N GLY A 48 8.24 -9.99 15.83
CA GLY A 48 9.61 -9.80 15.34
C GLY A 48 9.69 -9.36 13.88
N MET A 49 8.56 -9.06 13.24
CA MET A 49 8.49 -8.43 11.93
C MET A 49 8.01 -6.98 12.05
N THR A 50 8.55 -6.13 11.18
CA THR A 50 8.12 -4.75 11.03
C THR A 50 7.81 -4.45 9.56
N ILE A 51 6.85 -3.57 9.33
CA ILE A 51 6.51 -3.09 7.99
C ILE A 51 6.68 -1.57 7.95
N SER A 52 7.15 -1.04 6.81
CA SER A 52 7.27 0.39 6.57
C SER A 52 6.84 0.72 5.15
N ALA A 53 5.96 1.71 4.99
CA ALA A 53 5.57 2.21 3.69
C ALA A 53 6.60 3.24 3.18
N LEU A 54 7.15 3.04 1.99
CA LEU A 54 8.03 3.97 1.30
C LEU A 54 7.26 4.60 0.12
N PRO A 55 7.51 5.87 -0.24
CA PRO A 55 6.83 6.49 -1.36
C PRO A 55 7.18 5.79 -2.69
N ALA A 56 6.17 5.41 -3.47
CA ALA A 56 6.36 4.78 -4.78
C ALA A 56 6.36 5.77 -5.95
N GLY A 57 5.76 6.96 -5.78
CA GLY A 57 5.79 8.03 -6.78
C GLY A 57 4.88 7.84 -8.00
N HIS A 58 4.15 6.72 -8.13
CA HIS A 58 3.24 6.48 -9.26
C HIS A 58 1.84 7.12 -9.09
N MET A 59 1.27 7.01 -7.89
CA MET A 59 -0.03 7.60 -7.55
C MET A 59 0.04 8.31 -6.20
N LEU A 60 -0.90 9.23 -5.95
CA LEU A 60 -1.02 9.88 -4.65
C LEU A 60 -1.29 8.83 -3.56
N GLY A 61 -0.42 8.78 -2.54
CA GLY A 61 -0.48 7.75 -1.50
C GLY A 61 0.08 6.38 -1.91
N GLY A 62 0.54 6.20 -3.16
CA GLY A 62 1.14 4.97 -3.63
C GLY A 62 2.44 4.64 -2.89
N CYS A 63 2.58 3.39 -2.46
CA CYS A 63 3.70 2.96 -1.63
C CYS A 63 4.36 1.65 -2.07
N MET A 64 5.65 1.54 -1.79
CA MET A 64 6.40 0.29 -1.75
C MET A 64 6.47 -0.17 -0.29
N TRP A 65 6.44 -1.46 -0.04
CA TRP A 65 6.48 -2.01 1.32
C TRP A 65 7.85 -2.59 1.61
N ARG A 66 8.51 -2.04 2.63
CA ARG A 66 9.67 -2.68 3.26
C ARG A 66 9.18 -3.54 4.41
N ILE A 67 9.51 -4.82 4.38
CA ILE A 67 9.21 -5.81 5.41
C ILE A 67 10.55 -6.26 5.99
N THR A 68 10.75 -6.04 7.28
CA THR A 68 11.99 -6.38 8.00
C THR A 68 11.66 -7.41 9.06
N ARG A 69 12.55 -8.37 9.26
CA ARG A 69 12.47 -9.36 10.36
C ARG A 69 13.76 -9.34 11.17
N ASP A 70 13.63 -9.43 12.48
CA ASP A 70 14.77 -9.32 13.39
C ASP A 70 15.85 -10.36 13.07
N GLY A 71 17.04 -9.89 12.70
CA GLY A 71 18.18 -10.75 12.35
C GLY A 71 18.15 -11.33 10.94
N GLU A 72 17.20 -10.94 10.10
CA GLU A 72 17.08 -11.33 8.69
C GLU A 72 17.19 -10.11 7.76
N GLU A 73 17.28 -10.37 6.46
CA GLU A 73 17.37 -9.33 5.44
C GLU A 73 16.02 -8.66 5.15
N ASP A 74 16.07 -7.44 4.64
CA ASP A 74 14.90 -6.68 4.24
C ASP A 74 14.27 -7.23 2.96
N ILE A 75 12.95 -7.45 2.98
CA ILE A 75 12.15 -7.75 1.78
C ILE A 75 11.49 -6.46 1.30
N LEU A 76 11.74 -6.08 0.05
CA LEU A 76 11.05 -4.98 -0.61
C LEU A 76 9.99 -5.49 -1.58
N TYR A 77 8.74 -5.07 -1.37
CA TYR A 77 7.65 -5.26 -2.31
C TYR A 77 7.37 -3.95 -3.06
N ALA A 78 7.75 -3.90 -4.33
CA ALA A 78 7.63 -2.73 -5.21
C ALA A 78 7.09 -3.16 -6.58
N VAL A 79 5.76 -3.11 -6.76
CA VAL A 79 5.09 -3.54 -8.01
C VAL A 79 5.00 -2.40 -9.01
N ASP A 80 4.47 -1.25 -8.56
CA ASP A 80 4.21 -0.10 -9.41
C ASP A 80 4.81 1.16 -8.77
N TYR A 81 5.91 1.62 -9.36
CA TYR A 81 6.71 2.72 -8.85
C TYR A 81 7.27 3.58 -9.98
N ASN A 82 7.49 4.85 -9.69
CA ASN A 82 8.06 5.81 -10.62
C ASN A 82 9.36 6.37 -10.05
N HIS A 83 10.48 6.14 -10.74
CA HIS A 83 11.78 6.69 -10.33
C HIS A 83 11.92 8.17 -10.68
N LYS A 84 11.10 8.71 -11.59
CA LYS A 84 11.16 10.11 -12.00
C LYS A 84 10.31 10.95 -11.08
N LYS A 85 10.83 12.14 -10.77
CA LYS A 85 10.01 13.22 -10.19
C LYS A 85 9.07 13.76 -11.26
N GLU A 86 7.81 13.90 -10.90
CA GLU A 86 6.78 14.51 -11.74
C GLU A 86 6.30 15.83 -11.15
N ARG A 87 5.31 16.47 -11.81
CA ARG A 87 4.80 17.78 -11.41
C ARG A 87 4.20 17.78 -10.00
N HIS A 88 3.51 16.70 -9.63
CA HIS A 88 2.72 16.62 -8.40
C HIS A 88 3.24 15.59 -7.40
N LEU A 89 4.12 14.67 -7.83
CA LEU A 89 4.69 13.61 -7.00
C LEU A 89 6.22 13.60 -7.13
N GLY A 90 6.89 13.31 -6.02
CA GLY A 90 8.30 12.93 -6.04
C GLY A 90 8.49 11.56 -6.70
N GLY A 91 9.73 11.24 -7.06
CA GLY A 91 10.09 9.86 -7.43
C GLY A 91 10.08 8.93 -6.21
N CYS A 92 10.14 7.64 -6.46
CA CYS A 92 10.27 6.62 -5.42
C CYS A 92 11.58 6.77 -4.62
N GLU A 93 11.53 6.41 -3.35
CA GLU A 93 12.72 6.41 -2.47
C GLU A 93 13.36 5.02 -2.46
N LEU A 94 14.31 4.79 -3.36
CA LEU A 94 15.12 3.55 -3.40
C LEU A 94 16.44 3.66 -2.63
N ASP A 95 16.92 4.88 -2.38
CA ASP A 95 18.24 5.14 -1.76
C ASP A 95 18.36 4.61 -0.32
N LYS A 96 17.23 4.37 0.34
CA LYS A 96 17.16 3.81 1.70
C LYS A 96 17.17 2.29 1.72
N ILE A 97 17.31 1.66 0.56
CA ILE A 97 17.21 0.22 0.38
C ILE A 97 18.60 -0.32 0.09
N PHE A 98 19.11 -1.13 1.01
CA PHE A 98 20.41 -1.76 0.85
C PHE A 98 20.24 -3.14 0.22
N ARG A 99 21.25 -3.52 -0.56
CA ARG A 99 21.31 -4.85 -1.17
C ARG A 99 21.55 -5.85 -0.04
N PRO A 100 20.78 -6.94 0.03
CA PRO A 100 21.16 -8.08 0.84
C PRO A 100 22.53 -8.62 0.39
N SER A 101 23.36 -9.06 1.33
CA SER A 101 24.79 -9.36 1.13
C SER A 101 25.05 -10.77 0.62
#